data_AF-A0A0F7F8H7-F1
#
_entry.id   AF-A0A0F7F8H7-F1
#
_cell.length_a   1.000
_cell.length_b   1.000
_cell.length_c   1.000
_cell.angle_alpha   90.00
_cell.angle_beta   90.00
_cell.angle_gamma   90.00
#
_symmetry.space_group_name_H-M   'P 1'
#
loop_
_entity.id
_entity.type
_entity.pdbx_description
1 polymer ?
#
loop_
_entity_poly.entity_id
_entity_poly.type
_entity_poly.pdbx_seq_one_letter_code
_entity_poly.pdbx_strand_id
1 'polypeptide(L)'
;MTTAQRFVSLRLLELLGSLTAKRHEIERVGIRLEVLADLHEQVVNALFQVNGIDPAQANTLWLTLEDYVSGRIKDFELLSLLAGAGAVVTLCDDSASK
;
A
#
# COMPACT_ATOMS: atom_id res chain seq x y z
N MET A 1 -1.65 6.89 -13.42
CA MET A 1 -1.45 7.59 -12.13
C MET A 1 -1.21 9.07 -12.38
N THR A 2 -1.96 9.96 -11.73
CA THR A 2 -1.79 11.41 -11.81
C THR A 2 -0.67 11.90 -10.87
N THR A 3 -0.20 13.15 -11.05
CA THR A 3 0.80 13.76 -10.16
C THR A 3 0.32 13.83 -8.70
N ALA A 4 -0.95 14.17 -8.49
CA ALA A 4 -1.55 14.23 -7.16
C ALA A 4 -1.59 12.84 -6.50
N GLN A 5 -2.04 11.81 -7.25
CA GLN A 5 -2.02 10.42 -6.78
C GLN A 5 -0.60 9.99 -6.42
N ARG A 6 0.38 10.27 -7.29
CA ARG A 6 1.79 9.94 -7.03
C ARG A 6 2.30 10.56 -5.73
N PHE A 7 2.01 11.84 -5.50
CA PHE A 7 2.43 12.54 -4.30
C PHE A 7 1.80 11.94 -3.03
N VAL A 8 0.49 11.70 -3.06
CA VAL A 8 -0.24 11.10 -1.93
C VAL A 8 0.27 9.68 -1.66
N SER A 9 0.48 8.86 -2.70
CA SER A 9 1.04 7.52 -2.57
C SER A 9 2.42 7.55 -1.90
N LEU A 10 3.32 8.45 -2.31
CA LEU A 10 4.63 8.59 -1.66
C LEU A 10 4.51 8.93 -0.18
N ARG A 11 3.62 9.86 0.20
CA ARG A 11 3.40 10.21 1.62
C ARG A 11 2.83 9.06 2.43
N LEU A 12 1.93 8.26 1.85
CA LEU A 12 1.40 7.07 2.49
C LEU A 12 2.48 5.99 2.67
N LEU A 13 3.39 5.84 1.71
CA LEU A 13 4.54 4.93 1.81
C LEU A 13 5.55 5.36 2.88
N GLU A 14 5.87 6.66 2.95
CA GLU A 14 6.71 7.22 4.02
C GLU A 14 6.08 6.98 5.41
N LEU A 15 4.76 7.17 5.51
CA LEU A 15 4.01 6.90 6.75
C LEU A 15 4.06 5.40 7.10
N LEU A 16 3.88 4.51 6.13
CA LEU A 16 3.95 3.07 6.32
C LEU A 16 5.33 2.63 6.84
N GLY A 17 6.40 3.16 6.25
CA GLY A 17 7.77 2.91 6.71
C GLY A 17 7.99 3.41 8.14
N SER A 18 7.48 4.60 8.47
CA SER A 18 7.58 5.19 9.82
C SER A 18 6.82 4.37 10.86
N LEU A 19 5.60 3.91 10.52
CA LEU A 19 4.78 3.05 11.38
C LEU A 19 5.46 1.70 11.62
N THR A 20 6.04 1.11 10.59
CA THR A 20 6.78 -0.16 10.72
C THR A 20 8.00 0.00 11.63
N ALA A 21 8.79 1.07 11.45
CA ALA A 21 9.92 1.36 12.31
C ALA A 21 9.48 1.53 13.78
N LYS A 22 8.41 2.29 14.02
CA LYS A 22 7.87 2.49 15.37
C LYS A 22 7.31 1.21 15.99
N ARG A 23 6.64 0.39 15.20
CA ARG A 23 6.20 -0.94 15.63
C ARG A 23 7.38 -1.78 16.09
N HIS A 24 8.48 -1.84 15.32
CA HIS A 24 9.68 -2.58 15.73
C HIS A 24 10.35 -2.01 16.98
N GLU A 25 10.40 -0.70 17.15
CA GLU A 25 10.91 -0.07 18.38
C GLU A 25 10.10 -0.49 19.61
N ILE A 26 8.78 -0.57 19.48
CA ILE A 26 7.85 -0.91 20.56
C ILE A 26 7.84 -2.43 20.85
N GLU A 27 7.86 -3.26 19.81
CA GLU A 27 7.92 -4.72 19.97
C GLU A 27 9.23 -5.16 20.66
N ARG A 28 10.34 -4.40 20.49
CA ARG A 28 11.59 -4.64 21.22
C ARG A 28 11.46 -4.51 22.74
N VAL A 29 10.47 -3.75 23.23
CA VAL A 29 10.20 -3.64 24.67
C VAL A 29 9.10 -4.60 25.14
N GLY A 30 8.72 -5.57 24.30
CA GLY A 30 7.78 -6.65 24.64
C GLY A 30 6.31 -6.26 24.58
N ILE A 31 5.98 -5.08 24.05
CA ILE A 31 4.61 -4.59 23.94
C ILE A 31 4.11 -4.85 22.52
N ARG A 32 3.01 -5.60 22.40
CA ARG A 32 2.27 -5.72 21.14
C ARG A 32 1.11 -4.75 21.16
N LEU A 33 1.12 -3.77 20.25
CA LEU A 33 0.09 -2.74 20.14
C LEU A 33 -0.81 -3.05 18.94
N GLU A 34 -2.00 -3.60 19.21
CA GLU A 34 -3.00 -3.92 18.18
C GLU A 34 -3.39 -2.69 17.35
N VAL A 35 -3.48 -1.53 18.01
CA VAL A 35 -3.74 -0.23 17.36
C VAL A 35 -2.74 0.09 16.24
N LEU A 36 -1.48 -0.33 16.36
CA LEU A 36 -0.49 -0.12 15.29
C LEU A 36 -0.69 -1.05 14.11
N ALA A 37 -1.19 -2.27 14.34
CA ALA A 37 -1.54 -3.20 13.26
C ALA A 37 -2.74 -2.66 12.47
N ASP A 38 -3.78 -2.19 13.18
CA ASP A 38 -4.96 -1.60 12.55
C ASP A 38 -4.60 -0.34 11.76
N LEU A 39 -3.75 0.52 12.32
CA LEU A 39 -3.31 1.73 11.62
C LEU A 39 -2.46 1.40 10.39
N HIS A 40 -1.59 0.39 10.47
CA HIS A 40 -0.82 -0.09 9.33
C HIS A 40 -1.76 -0.59 8.22
N GLU A 41 -2.79 -1.37 8.57
CA GLU A 41 -3.80 -1.84 7.63
C GLU A 41 -4.56 -0.68 6.96
N GLN A 42 -5.01 0.30 7.76
CA GLN A 42 -5.71 1.49 7.25
C GLN A 42 -4.86 2.30 6.25
N VAL A 43 -3.57 2.48 6.53
CA VAL A 43 -2.65 3.21 5.63
C VAL A 43 -2.46 2.46 4.32
N VAL A 44 -2.34 1.13 4.37
CA VAL A 44 -2.23 0.30 3.16
C VAL A 44 -3.52 0.33 2.35
N ASN A 45 -4.68 0.22 3.00
CA ASN A 45 -5.97 0.29 2.33
C ASN A 45 -6.17 1.65 1.65
N ALA A 46 -5.79 2.74 2.32
CA ALA A 46 -5.82 4.08 1.74
C ALA A 46 -4.89 4.21 0.52
N LEU A 47 -3.70 3.60 0.58
CA LEU A 47 -2.77 3.55 -0.55
C LEU A 47 -3.40 2.86 -1.76
N PHE A 48 -4.05 1.71 -1.57
CA PHE A 48 -4.74 1.01 -2.66
C PHE A 48 -5.90 1.82 -3.22
N GLN A 49 -6.76 2.38 -2.37
CA GLN A 49 -7.90 3.19 -2.79
C GLN A 49 -7.50 4.43 -3.60
N VAL A 50 -6.44 5.15 -3.18
CA VAL A 50 -5.91 6.32 -3.92
C VAL A 50 -5.46 5.94 -5.33
N ASN A 51 -5.00 4.71 -5.52
CA ASN A 51 -4.54 4.18 -6.80
C ASN A 51 -5.63 3.38 -7.56
N GLY A 52 -6.89 3.42 -7.10
CA GLY A 52 -8.01 2.76 -7.77
C GLY A 52 -8.00 1.23 -7.64
N ILE A 53 -7.40 0.71 -6.57
CA ILE A 53 -7.28 -0.73 -6.30
C ILE A 53 -8.22 -1.06 -5.16
N ASP A 54 -9.08 -2.07 -5.35
CA ASP A 54 -9.89 -2.64 -4.26
C ASP A 54 -8.98 -3.37 -3.26
N PRO A 55 -8.90 -2.92 -1.99
CA PRO A 55 -8.06 -3.57 -0.99
C PRO A 55 -8.37 -5.05 -0.78
N ALA A 56 -9.63 -5.47 -0.97
CA ALA A 56 -10.04 -6.87 -0.84
C ALA A 56 -9.45 -7.77 -1.94
N GLN A 57 -9.00 -7.19 -3.06
CA GLN A 57 -8.44 -7.89 -4.21
C GLN A 57 -6.92 -7.68 -4.34
N ALA A 58 -6.31 -6.92 -3.43
CA ALA A 58 -4.91 -6.51 -3.51
C ALA A 58 -3.90 -7.56 -2.98
N ASN A 59 -4.28 -8.84 -2.87
CA ASN A 59 -3.52 -9.90 -2.18
C ASN A 59 -2.02 -9.95 -2.57
N THR A 60 -1.69 -9.91 -3.86
CA THR A 60 -0.28 -9.93 -4.31
C THR A 60 0.45 -8.62 -4.03
N LEU A 61 -0.27 -7.49 -4.01
CA LEU A 61 0.30 -6.18 -3.68
C LEU A 61 0.59 -6.04 -2.18
N TRP A 62 -0.20 -6.71 -1.33
CA TRP A 62 0.09 -6.83 0.10
C TRP A 62 1.47 -7.44 0.36
N LEU A 63 1.80 -8.54 -0.32
CA LEU A 63 3.14 -9.17 -0.23
C LEU A 63 4.24 -8.23 -0.72
N THR A 64 3.96 -7.49 -1.79
CA THR A 64 4.90 -6.53 -2.37
C THR A 64 5.21 -5.37 -1.40
N LEU A 65 4.25 -4.99 -0.54
CA LEU A 65 4.47 -3.97 0.49
C LEU A 65 5.41 -4.46 1.59
N GLU A 66 5.42 -5.75 1.92
CA GLU A 66 6.41 -6.31 2.85
C GLU A 66 7.82 -6.24 2.27
N ASP A 67 7.97 -6.54 0.98
CA ASP A 67 9.24 -6.40 0.26
C ASP A 67 9.67 -4.92 0.18
N TYR A 68 8.73 -3.99 0.05
CA TYR A 68 9.02 -2.55 0.12
C TYR A 68 9.51 -2.13 1.50
N VAL A 69 8.79 -2.49 2.56
CA VAL A 69 9.13 -2.14 3.94
C VAL A 69 10.47 -2.75 4.38
N SER A 70 10.81 -3.94 3.86
CA SER A 70 12.14 -4.55 4.06
C SER A 70 13.26 -3.92 3.23
N GLY A 71 12.93 -2.97 2.34
CA GLY A 71 13.86 -2.22 1.51
C GLY A 71 14.33 -2.93 0.24
N ARG A 72 13.76 -4.11 -0.07
CA ARG A 72 14.04 -4.89 -1.28
C ARG A 72 13.50 -4.22 -2.53
N ILE A 73 12.36 -3.56 -2.42
CA ILE A 73 11.72 -2.80 -3.50
C ILE A 73 11.85 -1.31 -3.19
N LYS A 74 12.15 -0.51 -4.22
CA LYS A 74 12.24 0.96 -4.13
C LYS A 74 10.92 1.64 -4.46
N ASP A 75 10.77 2.89 -4.04
CA ASP A 75 9.57 3.69 -4.27
C ASP A 75 9.11 3.66 -5.73
N PHE A 76 10.04 3.83 -6.68
CA PHE A 76 9.69 3.88 -8.10
C PHE A 76 9.16 2.55 -8.65
N GLU A 77 9.64 1.42 -8.13
CA GLU A 77 9.20 0.08 -8.54
C GLU A 77 7.79 -0.18 -8.01
N LEU A 78 7.56 0.11 -6.73
CA LEU A 78 6.25 -0.04 -6.11
C LEU A 78 5.21 0.90 -6.74
N LEU A 79 5.56 2.16 -6.99
CA LEU A 79 4.67 3.09 -7.68
C LEU A 79 4.32 2.62 -9.10
N SER A 80 5.25 1.99 -9.80
CA SER A 80 5.01 1.42 -11.13
C SER A 80 4.04 0.24 -11.06
N LEU A 81 4.16 -0.62 -10.04
CA LEU A 81 3.24 -1.72 -9.79
C LEU A 81 1.84 -1.22 -9.42
N LEU A 82 1.73 -0.21 -8.55
CA LEU A 82 0.44 0.40 -8.19
C LEU A 82 -0.24 1.04 -9.41
N ALA A 83 0.52 1.74 -10.24
CA ALA A 83 0.01 2.34 -11.47
C ALA A 83 -0.46 1.27 -12.49
N GLY A 84 0.24 0.13 -12.57
CA GLY A 84 -0.12 -0.99 -13.44
C GLY A 84 -1.33 -1.78 -12.92
N ALA A 85 -1.41 -2.04 -11.61
CA ALA A 85 -2.48 -2.82 -11.01
C ALA A 85 -3.83 -2.10 -11.03
N GLY A 86 -3.85 -0.79 -10.77
CA GLY A 86 -5.07 0.03 -10.89
C GLY A 86 -5.62 0.09 -12.33
N ALA A 87 -4.75 -0.06 -13.34
CA ALA A 87 -5.15 -0.07 -14.75
C ALA A 87 -5.81 -1.40 -15.16
N VAL A 88 -5.43 -2.53 -14.56
CA VAL A 88 -6.02 -3.84 -14.87
C VAL A 88 -7.45 -3.95 -14.33
N VAL A 89 -7.72 -3.42 -13.14
CA VAL A 89 -9.06 -3.47 -12.52
C VAL A 89 -10.06 -2.59 -13.28
N THR A 90 -9.64 -1.42 -13.75
CA THR A 90 -10.51 -0.49 -14.49
C THR A 90 -10.89 -0.97 -15.90
N LEU A 91 -10.15 -1.90 -16.50
CA LEU A 91 -10.43 -2.42 -17.85
C LEU A 91 -11.45 -3.56 -17.87
N CYS A 92 -11.70 -4.23 -16.74
CA CYS A 92 -12.61 -5.38 -16.68
C CYS A 92 -14.08 -5.01 -16.43
N ASP A 93 -14.38 -3.80 -15.94
CA ASP A 93 -15.76 -3.38 -15.63
C ASP A 93 -16.57 -2.90 -16.86
N ASP A 94 -15.92 -2.60 -17.99
CA ASP A 94 -16.61 -2.05 -19.18
C ASP A 94 -17.15 -3.12 -20.17
N SER A 95 -17.05 -4.41 -19.84
CA SER A 95 -17.42 -5.50 -20.77
C SER A 95 -18.78 -6.16 -20.51
N ALA A 96 -19.57 -5.71 -19.54
CA ALA A 96 -20.80 -6.39 -19.11
C ALA A 96 -22.12 -5.70 -19.52
N SER A 97 -22.13 -4.93 -20.62
CA SER A 97 -23.39 -4.41 -21.18
C SER A 97 -23.36 -4.34 -22.69
N LYS A 98 -23.64 -5.47 -23.35
CA LYS A 98 -24.44 -5.57 -24.58
C LYS A 98 -25.15 -6.92 -24.64
#